data_AF-A0A326TZE2-F1
#
_entry.id   AF-A0A326TZE2-F1
#
_cell.length_a   1.000
_cell.length_b   1.000
_cell.length_c   1.000
_cell.angle_alpha   90.00
_cell.angle_beta   90.00
_cell.angle_gamma   90.00
#
_symmetry.space_group_name_H-M   'P 1'
#
loop_
_entity.id
_entity.type
_entity.pdbx_description
1 polymer ?
#
loop_
_entity_poly.entity_id
_entity_poly.type
_entity_poly.pdbx_seq_one_letter_code
_entity_poly.pdbx_strand_id
1 'polypeptide(L)'
;MSPALQLFLDHQGLSPAFVIGRRWDVVAWNEAARVVFGDYEQMSAHERTSIWRMFTSPMYRQLLVDWEGHARRLFAQWRATCGRYPGDPWLTELIQDLMIASPEFRAWWPDHEVLSASEDHK
;
A
#
# COMPACT_ATOMS: atom_id res chain seq x y z
N MET A 1 18.80 -1.78 7.92
CA MET A 1 18.35 -3.00 7.22
C MET A 1 19.36 -4.12 7.48
N SER A 2 18.93 -5.37 7.67
CA SER A 2 19.87 -6.49 7.86
C SER A 2 20.67 -6.73 6.56
N PRO A 3 22.02 -6.81 6.59
CA PRO A 3 22.81 -7.17 5.41
C PRO A 3 22.40 -8.52 4.80
N ALA A 4 22.00 -9.49 5.63
CA ALA A 4 21.51 -10.79 5.16
C ALA A 4 20.19 -10.69 4.38
N LEU A 5 19.33 -9.75 4.75
CA LEU A 5 18.07 -9.52 4.03
C LEU A 5 18.31 -8.87 2.68
N GLN A 6 19.24 -7.91 2.59
CA GLN A 6 19.61 -7.33 1.29
C GLN A 6 20.22 -8.39 0.37
N LEU A 7 21.14 -9.20 0.90
CA LEU A 7 21.73 -10.31 0.15
C LEU A 7 20.67 -11.27 -0.39
N PHE A 8 19.66 -11.62 0.41
CA PHE A 8 18.53 -12.44 -0.03
C PHE A 8 17.76 -11.81 -1.21
N LEU A 9 17.49 -10.50 -1.16
CA LEU A 9 16.80 -9.78 -2.25
C LEU A 9 17.64 -9.78 -3.54
N ASP A 10 18.94 -9.51 -3.40
CA ASP A 10 19.86 -9.46 -4.53
C ASP A 10 20.00 -10.85 -5.20
N HIS A 11 19.94 -11.93 -4.41
CA HIS A 11 19.92 -13.30 -4.93
C HIS A 11 18.68 -13.68 -5.76
N GLN A 12 17.62 -12.86 -5.77
CA GLN A 12 16.47 -13.06 -6.67
C GLN A 12 16.79 -12.68 -8.13
N GLY A 13 17.96 -12.07 -8.37
CA GLY A 13 18.46 -11.76 -9.70
C GLY A 13 17.53 -10.83 -10.48
N LEU A 14 17.05 -11.28 -11.63
CA LEU A 14 16.13 -10.53 -12.49
C LEU A 14 14.67 -10.56 -12.02
N SER A 15 14.35 -11.27 -10.94
CA SER A 15 13.01 -11.27 -10.36
C SER A 15 12.84 -10.07 -9.43
N PRO A 16 11.92 -9.13 -9.70
CA PRO A 16 11.67 -8.00 -8.82
C PRO A 16 11.32 -8.45 -7.40
N ALA A 17 12.10 -8.02 -6.42
CA ALA A 17 11.89 -8.33 -5.01
C ALA A 17 12.05 -7.10 -4.13
N PHE A 18 11.16 -6.95 -3.15
CA PHE A 18 11.20 -5.86 -2.19
C PHE A 18 10.56 -6.27 -0.86
N VAL A 19 10.83 -5.47 0.18
CA VAL A 19 10.34 -5.69 1.55
C VAL A 19 9.38 -4.57 1.89
N ILE A 20 8.20 -4.95 2.40
CA ILE A 20 7.19 -4.04 2.90
C ILE A 20 7.37 -3.88 4.42
N GLY A 21 7.52 -2.64 4.87
CA GLY A 21 7.59 -2.26 6.28
C GLY A 21 6.21 -2.23 6.95
N ARG A 22 6.20 -1.93 8.26
CA ARG A 22 4.97 -1.88 9.06
C ARG A 22 3.96 -0.85 8.54
N ARG A 23 4.45 0.25 7.96
CA ARG A 23 3.64 1.33 7.37
C ARG A 23 3.32 1.07 5.90
N TRP A 24 3.44 -0.17 5.44
CA TRP A 24 3.25 -0.54 4.03
C TRP A 24 4.20 0.16 3.05
N ASP A 25 5.25 0.77 3.57
CA ASP A 25 6.33 1.41 2.84
C ASP A 25 7.34 0.37 2.34
N VAL A 26 7.85 0.58 1.13
CA VAL A 26 8.95 -0.24 0.62
C VAL A 26 10.25 0.20 1.30
N VAL A 27 10.84 -0.71 2.08
CA VAL A 27 12.01 -0.42 2.94
C VAL A 27 13.32 -1.02 2.45
N ALA A 28 13.26 -2.01 1.56
CA ALA A 28 14.40 -2.58 0.84
C ALA A 28 13.92 -3.20 -0.48
N TRP A 29 14.81 -3.27 -1.47
CA TRP A 29 14.51 -3.77 -2.80
C TRP A 29 15.79 -4.24 -3.50
N ASN A 30 15.64 -5.07 -4.53
CA ASN A 30 16.73 -5.38 -5.46
C ASN A 30 16.67 -4.48 -6.70
N GLU A 31 17.71 -4.57 -7.53
CA GLU A 31 17.81 -3.77 -8.76
C GLU A 31 16.67 -4.03 -9.74
N ALA A 32 16.21 -5.29 -9.87
CA ALA A 32 15.07 -5.62 -10.72
C ALA A 32 13.77 -4.90 -10.28
N ALA A 33 13.53 -4.78 -8.97
CA ALA A 33 12.40 -4.01 -8.44
C ALA A 33 12.55 -2.52 -8.71
N ARG A 34 13.76 -1.96 -8.61
CA ARG A 34 14.03 -0.55 -8.97
C ARG A 34 13.72 -0.27 -10.44
N VAL A 35 14.06 -1.19 -11.33
CA VAL A 35 13.80 -1.06 -12.78
C VAL A 35 12.30 -1.19 -13.10
N VAL A 36 11.60 -2.16 -12.50
CA VAL A 36 10.18 -2.43 -12.80
C VAL A 36 9.24 -1.46 -12.13
N PHE A 37 9.50 -1.14 -10.86
CA PHE A 37 8.62 -0.33 -10.03
C PHE A 37 9.14 1.09 -9.82
N GLY A 38 10.28 1.46 -10.41
CA GLY A 38 10.88 2.79 -10.27
C GLY A 38 11.77 2.94 -9.04
N ASP A 39 12.44 4.08 -8.98
CA ASP A 39 13.48 4.33 -7.99
C ASP A 39 12.94 4.75 -6.62
N TYR A 40 12.85 3.79 -5.70
CA TYR A 40 12.37 4.01 -4.34
C TYR A 40 13.25 4.97 -3.53
N GLU A 41 14.52 5.17 -3.88
CA GLU A 41 15.39 6.13 -3.19
C GLU A 41 14.97 7.58 -3.46
N GLN A 42 14.49 7.85 -4.67
CA GLN A 42 14.03 9.17 -5.11
C GLN A 42 12.58 9.47 -4.73
N MET A 43 11.82 8.44 -4.32
CA MET A 43 10.42 8.57 -3.92
C MET A 43 10.28 9.24 -2.54
N SER A 44 9.28 10.11 -2.42
CA SER A 44 8.79 10.60 -1.12
C SER A 44 8.25 9.45 -0.25
N ALA A 45 8.00 9.72 1.04
CA ALA A 45 7.43 8.72 1.95
C ALA A 45 6.07 8.19 1.47
N HIS A 46 5.23 9.06 0.90
CA HIS A 46 3.97 8.66 0.27
C HIS A 46 4.22 7.78 -0.94
N GLU A 47 5.10 8.20 -1.84
CA GLU A 47 5.41 7.42 -3.03
C GLU A 47 6.13 6.10 -2.74
N ARG A 48 6.71 5.88 -1.56
CA ARG A 48 7.18 4.55 -1.14
C ARG A 48 6.09 3.69 -0.51
N THR A 49 4.98 4.28 -0.10
CA THR A 49 3.86 3.57 0.54
C THR A 49 3.05 2.80 -0.51
N SER A 50 3.00 1.48 -0.40
CA SER A 50 2.46 0.60 -1.44
C SER A 50 0.98 0.89 -1.75
N ILE A 51 0.16 1.13 -0.71
CA ILE A 51 -1.25 1.48 -0.90
C ILE A 51 -1.40 2.84 -1.59
N TRP A 52 -0.58 3.84 -1.24
CA TRP A 52 -0.56 5.14 -1.90
C TRP A 52 -0.29 4.96 -3.39
N ARG A 53 0.83 4.28 -3.73
CA ARG A 53 1.22 4.07 -5.12
C ARG A 53 0.16 3.34 -5.94
N MET A 54 -0.50 2.33 -5.37
CA MET A 54 -1.51 1.55 -6.07
C MET A 54 -2.65 2.44 -6.60
N PHE A 55 -3.03 3.47 -5.83
CA PHE A 55 -4.16 4.34 -6.13
C PHE A 55 -3.79 5.65 -6.83
N THR A 56 -2.53 6.11 -6.72
CA THR A 56 -2.11 7.41 -7.26
C THR A 56 -1.15 7.32 -8.44
N SER A 57 -0.48 6.18 -8.64
CA SER A 57 0.50 6.04 -9.72
C SER A 57 -0.12 5.47 -11.00
N PRO A 58 -0.06 6.21 -12.14
CA PRO A 58 -0.52 5.69 -13.43
C PRO A 58 0.25 4.44 -13.89
N MET A 59 1.50 4.29 -13.44
CA MET A 59 2.37 3.15 -13.75
C MET A 59 1.73 1.82 -13.34
N TYR A 60 1.14 1.72 -12.15
CA TYR A 60 0.53 0.47 -11.68
C TYR A 60 -0.72 0.08 -12.49
N ARG A 61 -1.46 1.06 -13.02
CA ARG A 61 -2.59 0.80 -13.91
C ARG A 61 -2.16 0.24 -15.26
N GLN A 62 -0.97 0.60 -15.73
CA GLN A 62 -0.40 0.10 -16.97
C GLN A 62 0.30 -1.25 -16.78
N LEU A 63 0.96 -1.43 -15.63
CA LEU A 63 1.74 -2.62 -15.32
C LEU A 63 0.87 -3.83 -14.99
N LEU A 64 -0.27 -3.63 -14.32
CA LEU A 64 -1.13 -4.71 -13.86
C LEU A 64 -2.28 -4.97 -14.84
N VAL A 65 -2.32 -6.18 -15.40
CA VAL A 65 -3.39 -6.62 -16.34
C VAL A 65 -4.79 -6.48 -15.72
N ASP A 66 -4.94 -6.90 -14.45
CA ASP A 66 -6.16 -6.72 -13.66
C ASP A 66 -5.89 -5.76 -12.50
N TRP A 67 -5.66 -4.49 -12.82
CA TRP A 67 -5.36 -3.48 -11.79
C TRP A 67 -6.43 -3.44 -10.69
N GLU A 68 -7.72 -3.44 -11.05
CA GLU A 68 -8.79 -3.33 -10.07
C GLU A 68 -8.81 -4.52 -9.10
N GLY A 69 -8.72 -5.75 -9.60
CA GLY A 69 -8.68 -6.94 -8.73
C GLY A 69 -7.44 -7.01 -7.85
N HIS A 70 -6.29 -6.50 -8.31
CA HIS A 70 -5.10 -6.37 -7.46
C HIS A 70 -5.26 -5.26 -6.42
N ALA A 71 -5.80 -4.10 -6.80
CA ALA A 71 -6.02 -2.97 -5.92
C ALA A 71 -7.01 -3.31 -4.81
N ARG A 72 -8.13 -3.99 -5.12
CA ARG A 72 -9.10 -4.45 -4.11
C ARG A 72 -8.49 -5.43 -3.11
N ARG A 73 -7.68 -6.40 -3.57
CA ARG A 73 -6.98 -7.35 -2.69
C ARG A 73 -5.95 -6.66 -1.79
N LEU A 74 -5.18 -5.72 -2.33
CA LEU A 74 -4.24 -4.92 -1.53
C LEU A 74 -4.98 -4.07 -0.50
N PHE A 75 -6.04 -3.40 -0.92
CA PHE A 75 -6.89 -2.56 -0.08
C PHE A 75 -7.49 -3.33 1.10
N ALA A 76 -8.04 -4.54 0.87
CA ALA A 76 -8.58 -5.37 1.94
C ALA A 76 -7.52 -5.75 2.99
N GLN A 77 -6.32 -6.16 2.55
CA GLN A 77 -5.21 -6.51 3.46
C GLN A 77 -4.71 -5.29 4.24
N TRP A 78 -4.60 -4.15 3.57
CA TRP A 78 -4.21 -2.89 4.20
C TRP A 78 -5.24 -2.46 5.25
N ARG A 79 -6.54 -2.50 4.93
CA ARG A 79 -7.61 -2.18 5.87
C ARG A 79 -7.61 -3.08 7.11
N ALA A 80 -7.38 -4.38 6.95
CA ALA A 80 -7.23 -5.29 8.08
C ALA A 80 -6.04 -4.92 8.98
N THR A 81 -4.97 -4.37 8.41
CA THR A 81 -3.81 -3.86 9.17
C THR A 81 -4.14 -2.55 9.89
N CYS A 82 -4.90 -1.66 9.26
CA CYS A 82 -5.37 -0.40 9.84
C CYS A 82 -6.16 -0.64 11.14
N GLY A 83 -7.05 -1.65 11.15
CA GLY A 83 -7.86 -2.00 12.33
C GLY A 83 -7.04 -2.43 13.56
N ARG A 84 -5.75 -2.78 13.39
CA ARG A 84 -4.86 -3.16 14.51
C ARG A 84 -4.22 -1.95 15.19
N TYR A 85 -4.26 -0.77 14.57
CA TYR A 85 -3.61 0.45 15.05
C TYR A 85 -4.58 1.63 15.05
N PRO A 86 -5.71 1.54 15.80
CA PRO A 86 -6.66 2.65 15.87
C PRO A 86 -5.99 3.89 16.46
N GLY A 87 -6.20 5.04 15.83
CA GLY A 87 -5.67 6.32 16.30
C GLY A 87 -4.22 6.62 15.94
N ASP A 88 -3.56 5.83 15.09
CA ASP A 88 -2.24 6.19 14.54
C ASP A 88 -2.37 7.45 13.66
N PRO A 89 -1.69 8.58 13.99
CA PRO A 89 -1.78 9.82 13.21
C PRO A 89 -1.33 9.63 11.76
N TRP A 90 -0.28 8.83 11.54
CA TRP A 90 0.23 8.58 10.19
C TRP A 90 -0.82 7.89 9.30
N LEU A 91 -1.55 6.95 9.88
CA LEU A 91 -2.61 6.25 9.16
C LEU A 91 -3.77 7.20 8.84
N THR A 92 -4.12 8.08 9.78
CA THR A 92 -5.19 9.06 9.62
C THR A 92 -4.87 10.04 8.47
N GLU A 93 -3.65 10.57 8.45
CA GLU A 93 -3.15 11.45 7.39
C GLU A 93 -3.16 10.73 6.03
N LEU A 94 -2.63 9.50 5.97
CA LEU A 94 -2.60 8.72 4.74
C LEU A 94 -4.00 8.44 4.17
N ILE A 95 -4.97 8.11 5.03
CA ILE A 95 -6.38 7.92 4.62
C ILE A 95 -6.92 9.22 4.03
N GLN A 96 -6.73 10.36 4.71
CA GLN A 96 -7.21 11.65 4.24
C GLN A 96 -6.63 12.00 2.86
N ASP A 97 -5.32 11.84 2.69
CA ASP A 97 -4.67 12.14 1.43
C ASP A 97 -5.12 11.19 0.31
N LEU A 98 -5.33 9.89 0.60
CA LEU A 98 -5.87 8.93 -0.36
C LEU A 98 -7.31 9.24 -0.75
N MET A 99 -8.14 9.63 0.22
CA MET A 99 -9.51 10.08 -0.03
C MET A 99 -9.52 11.28 -0.96
N ILE A 100 -8.56 12.20 -0.88
CA ILE A 100 -8.44 13.34 -1.80
C ILE A 100 -7.95 12.87 -3.18
N ALA A 101 -6.86 12.12 -3.21
CA ALA A 101 -6.09 11.83 -4.42
C ALA A 101 -6.71 10.78 -5.35
N SER A 102 -7.52 9.85 -4.83
CA SER A 102 -8.05 8.73 -5.63
C SER A 102 -9.59 8.62 -5.54
N PRO A 103 -10.30 8.82 -6.66
CA PRO A 103 -11.74 8.55 -6.73
C PRO A 103 -12.10 7.10 -6.38
N GLU A 104 -11.33 6.12 -6.84
CA GLU A 104 -11.58 4.70 -6.55
C GLU A 104 -11.39 4.37 -5.08
N PHE A 105 -10.32 4.88 -4.46
CA PHE A 105 -10.15 4.72 -3.01
C PHE A 105 -11.33 5.32 -2.25
N ARG A 106 -11.75 6.54 -2.63
CA ARG A 106 -12.90 7.23 -2.05
C ARG A 106 -14.21 6.45 -2.19
N ALA A 107 -14.37 5.72 -3.29
CA ALA A 107 -15.53 4.87 -3.54
C ALA A 107 -15.50 3.57 -2.72
N TRP A 108 -14.32 2.97 -2.50
CA TRP A 108 -14.19 1.70 -1.79
C TRP A 108 -14.02 1.84 -0.28
N TRP A 109 -13.63 3.02 0.21
CA TRP A 109 -13.47 3.29 1.65
C TRP A 109 -14.74 3.15 2.50
N PRO A 110 -15.92 3.63 2.06
CA PRO A 110 -17.15 3.61 2.85
C PRO A 110 -17.79 2.23 3.03
N ASP A 111 -17.37 1.20 2.28
CA ASP A 111 -18.08 -0.08 2.16
C ASP A 111 -18.10 -0.98 3.42
N HIS A 112 -17.67 -0.52 4.59
CA HIS A 112 -17.83 -1.24 5.86
C HIS A 112 -18.04 -0.35 7.10
N GLU A 113 -18.95 0.63 7.02
CA GLU A 113 -19.43 1.37 8.20
C GLU A 113 -20.97 1.41 8.32
N VAL A 114 -21.65 0.34 7.89
CA VAL A 114 -23.08 0.10 8.26
C VAL A 114 -23.29 -1.36 8.62
N LEU A 115 -22.54 -1.89 9.60
CA LEU A 115 -22.90 -3.10 10.36
C LEU A 115 -22.19 -3.12 11.73
N SER A 116 -22.14 -1.98 12.44
CA SER A 116 -22.26 -2.03 13.90
C SER A 116 -23.74 -1.86 14.19
N ALA A 117 -24.40 -2.98 14.46
CA ALA A 117 -25.81 -3.03 14.80
C ALA A 117 -26.17 -1.94 15.81
N SER A 118 -27.26 -1.24 15.51
CA SER A 118 -28.06 -0.49 16.45
C SER A 118 -28.27 -1.33 17.71
N GLU A 119 -27.59 -0.98 18.79
CA GLU A 119 -28.11 -1.30 20.13
C GLU A 119 -29.12 -0.22 20.49
N ASP A 120 -30.36 -0.47 20.07
CA ASP A 120 -31.53 0.01 20.78
C ASP A 120 -31.37 -0.37 22.25
N HIS A 121 -31.28 0.62 23.14
CA HIS A 121 -31.77 0.45 24.50
C HIS A 121 -32.65 1.66 24.86
N LYS A 122 -33.92 1.32 25.09
CA LYS A 122 -35.00 2.10 25.68
C LYS A 122 -34.60 2.89 26.92
#